data_AF-A0AAU5S7R5-F1
#
_entry.id   AF-A0AAU5S7R5-F1
#
_cell.length_a   1.000
_cell.length_b   1.000
_cell.length_c   1.000
_cell.angle_alpha   90.00
_cell.angle_beta   90.00
_cell.angle_gamma   90.00
#
_symmetry.space_group_name_H-M   'P 1'
#
loop_
_entity.id
_entity.type
_entity.pdbx_description
1 polymer ?
#
loop_
_entity_poly.entity_id
_entity_poly.type
_entity_poly.pdbx_seq_one_letter_code
_entity_poly.pdbx_strand_id
1 'polypeptide(L)'
;MAKWDITPSGVQSVLNKVIKAADGLNDASTGLESGITGAAAAAGTIKAGDYENGYAVLKPGQYGPPMPGAEGLVAAALGQFIQAHEKQLAYIAQRTTNSLTGARDATNEYVKGDLAMAAKAQQEALKEPVIHMPGDGGGKGDAK
;
A
#
# COMPACT_ATOMS: atom_id res chain seq x y z
N MET A 1 16.28 19.20 20.09
CA MET A 1 15.98 18.79 18.70
C MET A 1 15.20 17.49 18.75
N ALA A 2 14.09 17.37 18.02
CA ALA A 2 13.18 16.24 18.15
C ALA A 2 13.89 14.93 17.79
N LYS A 3 13.63 13.89 18.59
CA LYS A 3 14.33 12.59 18.69
C LYS A 3 14.21 11.67 17.45
N TRP A 4 13.89 12.23 16.29
CA TRP A 4 13.69 11.49 15.04
C TRP A 4 14.78 11.90 14.06
N ASP A 5 15.92 11.24 14.14
CA ASP A 5 16.98 11.37 13.13
C ASP A 5 16.56 10.58 11.90
N ILE A 6 15.90 11.26 10.95
CA ILE A 6 15.39 10.66 9.72
C ILE A 6 16.40 10.97 8.61
N THR A 7 16.88 9.94 7.93
CA THR A 7 17.68 10.09 6.70
C THR A 7 16.77 10.01 5.48
N PRO A 8 16.55 11.12 4.72
CA PRO A 8 15.62 11.09 3.59
C PRO A 8 15.98 10.05 2.52
N SER A 9 17.28 9.85 2.28
CA SER A 9 17.81 8.79 1.40
C SER A 9 17.53 7.38 1.92
N GLY A 10 17.60 7.18 3.24
CA GLY A 10 17.24 5.93 3.90
C GLY A 10 15.75 5.62 3.73
N VAL A 11 14.88 6.61 3.91
CA VAL A 11 13.44 6.45 3.69
C VAL A 11 13.14 6.12 2.23
N GLN A 12 13.76 6.82 1.27
CA GLN A 12 13.58 6.52 -0.16
C GLN A 12 14.00 5.08 -0.50
N SER A 13 15.09 4.58 0.08
CA SER A 13 15.52 3.19 -0.09
C SER A 13 14.47 2.19 0.41
N VAL A 14 13.88 2.43 1.58
CA VAL A 14 12.80 1.59 2.12
C VAL A 14 11.55 1.68 1.26
N LEU A 15 11.14 2.87 0.82
CA LEU A 15 9.99 3.06 -0.08
C LEU A 15 10.18 2.26 -1.38
N ASN A 16 11.37 2.31 -1.98
CA ASN A 16 11.67 1.54 -3.19
C ASN A 16 11.58 0.03 -2.97
N LYS A 17 11.96 -0.48 -1.79
CA LYS A 17 11.80 -1.90 -1.45
C LYS A 17 10.32 -2.28 -1.33
N VAL A 18 9.51 -1.42 -0.72
CA VAL A 18 8.07 -1.66 -0.58
C VAL A 18 7.36 -1.59 -1.95
N ILE A 19 7.74 -0.66 -2.82
CA ILE A 19 7.24 -0.60 -4.20
C ILE A 19 7.53 -1.91 -4.94
N LYS A 20 8.78 -2.41 -4.88
CA LYS A 20 9.11 -3.72 -5.48
C LYS A 20 8.29 -4.87 -4.92
N ALA A 21 7.97 -4.86 -3.63
CA ALA A 21 7.10 -5.86 -3.03
C ALA A 21 5.65 -5.71 -3.52
N ALA A 22 5.18 -4.48 -3.73
CA ALA A 22 3.87 -4.20 -4.34
C ALA A 22 3.81 -4.67 -5.80
N ASP A 23 4.89 -4.53 -6.57
CA ASP A 23 4.99 -5.10 -7.92
C ASP A 23 4.85 -6.63 -7.88
N GLY A 24 5.54 -7.29 -6.95
CA GLY A 24 5.41 -8.74 -6.74
C GLY A 24 3.99 -9.18 -6.33
N LEU A 25 3.25 -8.33 -5.61
CA LEU A 25 1.85 -8.57 -5.29
C LEU A 25 0.96 -8.49 -6.55
N ASN A 26 1.23 -7.54 -7.45
CA ASN A 26 0.53 -7.43 -8.72
C ASN A 26 0.78 -8.64 -9.63
N ASP A 27 2.04 -9.09 -9.69
CA ASP A 27 2.41 -10.31 -10.42
C ASP A 27 1.71 -11.55 -9.86
N ALA A 28 1.67 -11.68 -8.52
CA ALA A 28 0.95 -12.75 -7.85
C ALA A 28 -0.56 -12.70 -8.13
N SER A 29 -1.16 -11.51 -8.18
CA SER A 29 -2.58 -11.34 -8.56
C SER A 29 -2.85 -11.81 -9.98
N THR A 30 -1.97 -11.46 -10.93
CA THR A 30 -2.08 -11.90 -12.33
C THR A 30 -1.89 -13.42 -12.46
N GLY A 31 -0.96 -13.98 -11.67
CA GLY A 31 -0.73 -15.41 -11.58
C GLY A 31 -1.94 -16.16 -11.00
N LEU A 32 -2.61 -15.58 -10.00
CA LEU A 32 -3.83 -16.12 -9.42
C LEU A 32 -4.96 -16.15 -10.46
N GLU A 33 -5.20 -15.05 -11.18
CA GLU A 33 -6.21 -14.99 -12.24
C GLU A 33 -5.97 -16.04 -13.34
N SER A 34 -4.72 -16.14 -13.80
CA SER A 34 -4.31 -17.14 -14.79
C SER A 34 -4.49 -18.57 -14.27
N GLY A 35 -4.10 -18.81 -13.02
CA GLY A 35 -4.20 -20.11 -12.37
C GLY A 35 -5.64 -20.54 -12.15
N ILE A 36 -6.52 -19.61 -11.76
CA ILE A 36 -7.94 -19.88 -11.58
C ILE A 36 -8.62 -20.16 -12.92
N THR A 37 -8.32 -19.38 -13.96
CA THR A 37 -8.85 -19.62 -15.31
C THR A 37 -8.39 -20.97 -15.84
N GLY A 38 -7.12 -21.31 -15.64
CA GLY A 38 -6.55 -22.61 -16.03
C GLY A 38 -7.16 -23.78 -15.24
N ALA A 39 -7.34 -23.62 -13.93
CA ALA A 39 -7.96 -24.64 -13.08
C ALA A 39 -9.45 -24.82 -13.42
N ALA A 40 -10.18 -23.74 -13.69
CA ALA A 40 -11.56 -23.79 -14.13
C ALA A 40 -11.69 -24.52 -15.48
N ALA A 41 -10.79 -24.24 -16.42
CA ALA A 41 -10.74 -24.94 -17.71
C ALA A 41 -10.38 -26.43 -17.57
N ALA A 42 -9.43 -26.75 -16.68
CA ALA A 42 -8.94 -28.12 -16.46
C ALA A 42 -9.90 -28.99 -15.65
N ALA A 43 -10.73 -28.40 -14.79
CA ALA A 43 -11.66 -29.13 -13.93
C ALA A 43 -12.80 -29.84 -14.69
N GLY A 44 -12.94 -29.57 -15.99
CA GLY A 44 -13.97 -30.17 -16.82
C GLY A 44 -15.39 -29.70 -16.45
N THR A 45 -16.36 -30.08 -17.28
CA THR A 45 -17.77 -29.79 -17.02
C THR A 45 -18.42 -31.00 -16.34
N ILE A 46 -19.14 -30.80 -15.24
CA ILE A 46 -19.93 -31.89 -14.64
C ILE A 46 -21.19 -32.05 -15.46
N LYS A 47 -21.39 -33.23 -16.03
CA LYS A 47 -22.69 -33.66 -16.52
C LYS A 47 -23.52 -34.13 -15.35
N ALA A 48 -24.67 -33.51 -15.13
CA ALA A 48 -25.74 -34.19 -14.42
C ALA A 48 -26.11 -35.44 -15.26
N GLY A 49 -25.82 -36.63 -14.74
CA GLY A 49 -26.46 -37.86 -15.22
C GLY A 49 -27.94 -37.86 -14.82
N ASP A 50 -28.63 -38.96 -15.13
CA ASP A 50 -30.04 -39.22 -14.78
C ASP A 50 -30.42 -38.59 -13.42
N TYR A 51 -31.55 -37.89 -13.40
CA TYR A 51 -32.11 -37.33 -12.19
C TYR A 51 -32.86 -38.43 -11.44
N GLU A 52 -32.45 -38.72 -10.20
CA GLU A 52 -33.20 -39.61 -9.30
C GLU A 52 -33.62 -38.78 -8.10
N ASN A 53 -34.93 -38.75 -7.80
CA ASN A 53 -35.50 -37.93 -6.72
C ASN A 53 -35.11 -36.44 -6.75
N GLY A 54 -34.88 -35.87 -7.94
CA GLY A 54 -34.58 -34.44 -8.11
C GLY A 54 -33.11 -34.04 -7.90
N TYR A 55 -32.22 -35.01 -7.69
CA TYR A 55 -30.77 -34.77 -7.56
C TYR A 55 -30.03 -35.38 -8.75
N ALA A 56 -28.97 -34.70 -9.21
CA ALA A 56 -28.11 -35.19 -10.29
C ALA A 56 -27.27 -36.38 -9.81
N VAL A 57 -27.42 -37.54 -10.45
CA VAL A 57 -26.62 -38.73 -10.14
C VAL A 57 -25.35 -38.75 -10.98
N LEU A 58 -24.20 -38.90 -10.33
CA LEU A 58 -22.88 -39.01 -10.97
C LEU A 58 -22.65 -40.46 -11.43
N LYS A 59 -22.59 -40.71 -12.75
CA LYS A 59 -22.18 -42.01 -13.31
C LYS A 59 -20.85 -41.88 -14.06
N PRO A 60 -19.83 -42.72 -13.77
CA PRO A 60 -18.56 -42.69 -14.49
C PRO A 60 -18.75 -43.06 -15.97
N GLY A 61 -18.18 -42.26 -16.89
CA GLY A 61 -18.01 -42.64 -18.31
C GLY A 61 -19.00 -42.05 -19.33
N GLN A 62 -19.89 -41.13 -18.96
CA GLN A 62 -20.88 -40.56 -19.89
C GLN A 62 -20.41 -39.22 -20.49
N TYR A 63 -19.80 -39.25 -21.69
CA TYR A 63 -19.49 -38.06 -22.50
C TYR A 63 -20.70 -37.68 -23.40
N GLY A 64 -20.97 -36.40 -23.57
CA GLY A 64 -22.05 -35.86 -24.40
C GLY A 64 -21.99 -34.33 -24.46
N PRO A 65 -22.96 -33.63 -25.07
CA PRO A 65 -22.88 -32.18 -25.21
C PRO A 65 -23.00 -31.46 -23.84
N PRO A 66 -22.25 -30.36 -23.62
CA PRO A 66 -22.29 -29.59 -22.37
C PRO A 66 -23.64 -28.87 -22.21
N MET A 67 -24.17 -28.84 -20.98
CA MET A 67 -25.34 -28.01 -20.65
C MET A 67 -24.89 -26.57 -20.28
N PRO A 68 -25.71 -25.54 -20.55
CA PRO A 68 -25.46 -24.18 -20.06
C PRO A 68 -25.45 -24.19 -18.53
N GLY A 69 -24.37 -23.70 -17.91
CA GLY A 69 -24.19 -23.74 -16.44
C GLY A 69 -23.51 -25.00 -15.90
N ALA A 70 -23.04 -25.91 -16.77
CA ALA A 70 -22.25 -27.07 -16.41
C ALA A 70 -20.76 -26.74 -16.14
N GLU A 71 -20.42 -25.50 -15.73
CA GLU A 71 -19.10 -25.23 -15.16
C GLU A 71 -18.88 -26.23 -14.02
N GLY A 72 -17.80 -27.01 -14.07
CA GLY A 72 -17.55 -27.99 -13.02
C GLY A 72 -17.57 -27.34 -11.65
N LEU A 73 -18.01 -28.04 -10.60
CA LEU A 73 -18.16 -27.49 -9.24
C LEU A 73 -16.92 -26.69 -8.77
N VAL A 74 -15.74 -27.07 -9.25
CA VAL A 74 -14.48 -26.37 -9.02
C VAL A 74 -14.46 -24.98 -9.65
N ALA A 75 -14.87 -24.82 -10.90
CA ALA A 75 -14.94 -23.51 -11.58
C ALA A 75 -15.92 -22.56 -10.85
N ALA A 76 -17.10 -23.06 -10.47
CA ALA A 76 -18.06 -22.28 -9.69
C ALA A 76 -17.50 -21.88 -8.32
N ALA A 77 -16.84 -22.80 -7.61
CA ALA A 77 -16.21 -22.52 -6.32
C ALA A 77 -15.07 -21.48 -6.43
N LEU A 78 -14.25 -21.55 -7.49
CA LEU A 78 -13.20 -20.58 -7.75
C LEU A 78 -13.78 -19.19 -8.09
N GLY A 79 -14.87 -19.13 -8.85
CA GLY A 79 -15.59 -17.88 -9.11
C GLY A 79 -16.11 -17.24 -7.82
N GLN A 80 -16.73 -18.03 -6.93
CA GLN A 80 -17.17 -17.53 -5.62
C GLN A 80 -16.00 -17.12 -4.72
N PHE A 81 -14.88 -17.84 -4.75
CA PHE A 81 -13.68 -17.48 -4.02
C PHE A 81 -13.14 -16.11 -4.44
N ILE A 82 -13.00 -15.87 -5.76
CA ILE A 82 -12.58 -14.55 -6.25
C ILE A 82 -13.55 -13.47 -5.78
N GLN A 83 -14.85 -13.66 -5.99
CA GLN A 83 -15.87 -12.66 -5.60
C GLN A 83 -15.84 -12.35 -4.10
N ALA A 84 -15.60 -13.36 -3.25
CA ALA A 84 -15.51 -13.17 -1.81
C ALA A 84 -14.28 -12.35 -1.39
N HIS A 85 -13.19 -12.43 -2.15
CA HIS A 85 -11.90 -11.84 -1.78
C HIS A 85 -11.49 -10.59 -2.59
N GLU A 86 -12.17 -10.30 -3.70
CA GLU A 86 -11.87 -9.17 -4.60
C GLU A 86 -11.73 -7.84 -3.83
N LYS A 87 -12.72 -7.52 -2.97
CA LYS A 87 -12.70 -6.30 -2.17
C LYS A 87 -11.52 -6.24 -1.21
N GLN A 88 -11.12 -7.37 -0.64
CA GLN A 88 -10.00 -7.43 0.30
C GLN A 88 -8.67 -7.20 -0.42
N LEU A 89 -8.51 -7.78 -1.61
CA LEU A 89 -7.33 -7.58 -2.46
C LEU A 89 -7.21 -6.09 -2.86
N ALA A 90 -8.30 -5.50 -3.34
CA ALA A 90 -8.35 -4.06 -3.67
C ALA A 90 -8.04 -3.18 -2.45
N TYR A 91 -8.57 -3.52 -1.27
CA TYR A 91 -8.30 -2.79 -0.04
C TYR A 91 -6.84 -2.81 0.37
N ILE A 92 -6.16 -3.97 0.27
CA ILE A 92 -4.74 -4.11 0.59
C ILE A 92 -3.88 -3.27 -0.37
N ALA A 93 -4.19 -3.32 -1.67
CA ALA A 93 -3.49 -2.52 -2.67
C ALA A 93 -3.64 -1.02 -2.38
N GLN A 94 -4.88 -0.55 -2.19
CA GLN A 94 -5.15 0.85 -1.90
C GLN A 94 -4.46 1.32 -0.61
N ARG A 95 -4.50 0.50 0.44
CA ARG A 95 -3.87 0.82 1.72
C ARG A 95 -2.35 0.93 1.57
N THR A 96 -1.72 0.03 0.82
CA THR A 96 -0.28 0.06 0.54
C THR A 96 0.11 1.36 -0.17
N THR A 97 -0.62 1.73 -1.22
CA THR A 97 -0.39 2.98 -1.95
C THR A 97 -0.56 4.20 -1.06
N ASN A 98 -1.63 4.26 -0.26
CA ASN A 98 -1.87 5.37 0.66
C ASN A 98 -0.73 5.51 1.69
N SER A 99 -0.23 4.40 2.23
CA SER A 99 0.90 4.40 3.16
C SER A 99 2.21 4.87 2.52
N LEU A 100 2.49 4.44 1.28
CA LEU A 100 3.66 4.88 0.53
C LEU A 100 3.62 6.38 0.25
N THR A 101 2.48 6.89 -0.21
CA THR A 101 2.28 8.32 -0.47
C THR A 101 2.44 9.14 0.80
N GLY A 102 1.79 8.74 1.91
CA GLY A 102 1.91 9.45 3.18
C GLY A 102 3.35 9.50 3.71
N ALA A 103 4.09 8.39 3.59
CA ALA A 103 5.49 8.34 4.00
C ALA A 103 6.40 9.21 3.12
N ARG A 104 6.13 9.25 1.81
CA ARG A 104 6.84 10.14 0.87
C ARG A 104 6.56 11.61 1.20
N ASP A 105 5.30 11.97 1.39
CA ASP A 105 4.90 13.35 1.66
C ASP A 105 5.44 13.84 3.00
N ALA A 106 5.36 13.02 4.05
CA ALA A 106 5.96 13.33 5.34
C ALA A 106 7.48 13.60 5.24
N THR A 107 8.19 12.82 4.42
CA THR A 107 9.63 13.03 4.18
C THR A 107 9.90 14.34 3.45
N ASN A 108 9.06 14.69 2.46
CA ASN A 108 9.18 15.96 1.75
C ASN A 108 8.94 17.16 2.67
N GLU A 109 7.91 17.09 3.52
CA GLU A 109 7.61 18.16 4.48
C GLU A 109 8.70 18.30 5.55
N TYR A 110 9.31 17.19 5.98
CA TYR A 110 10.49 17.22 6.85
C TYR A 110 11.64 18.02 6.23
N VAL A 111 12.02 17.69 4.98
CA VAL A 111 13.12 18.40 4.28
C VAL A 111 12.80 19.88 4.05
N LYS A 112 11.55 20.20 3.66
CA LYS A 112 11.11 21.60 3.50
C LYS A 112 11.20 22.37 4.82
N GLY A 113 10.79 21.75 5.92
CA GLY A 113 10.87 22.32 7.27
C GLY A 113 12.31 22.62 7.67
N ASP A 114 13.23 21.68 7.43
CA ASP A 114 14.66 21.86 7.71
C ASP A 114 15.26 23.03 6.91
N LEU A 115 14.92 23.15 5.62
CA LEU A 115 15.35 24.28 4.79
C LEU A 115 14.80 25.61 5.29
N ALA A 116 13.54 25.65 5.73
CA ALA A 116 12.93 26.86 6.31
C ALA A 116 13.59 27.27 7.63
N MET A 117 13.89 26.30 8.51
CA MET A 117 14.62 26.55 9.75
C MET A 117 16.05 27.06 9.48
N ALA A 118 16.74 26.46 8.52
CA ALA A 118 18.08 26.89 8.10
C ALA A 118 18.06 28.33 7.54
N ALA A 119 17.10 28.64 6.68
CA ALA A 119 16.93 29.99 6.14
C ALA A 119 16.65 31.01 7.25
N LYS A 120 15.77 30.68 8.20
CA LYS A 120 15.48 31.54 9.36
C LYS A 120 16.72 31.75 10.24
N ALA A 121 17.48 30.69 10.53
CA ALA A 121 18.71 30.78 11.32
C ALA A 121 19.76 31.66 10.63
N GLN A 122 19.90 31.57 9.30
CA GLN A 122 20.77 32.46 8.53
C GLN A 122 20.30 33.91 8.61
N GLN A 123 19.00 34.17 8.43
CA GLN A 123 18.44 35.51 8.56
C GLN A 123 18.63 36.10 9.96
N GLU A 124 18.50 35.29 11.01
CA GLU A 124 18.74 35.71 12.39
C GLU A 124 20.22 35.98 12.65
N ALA A 125 21.13 35.17 12.10
CA ALA A 125 22.57 35.38 12.22
C ALA A 125 23.07 36.65 11.49
N LEU A 126 22.35 37.12 10.47
CA LEU A 126 22.63 38.39 9.78
C LEU A 126 22.16 39.63 10.56
N LYS A 127 21.37 39.46 11.62
CA LYS A 127 20.96 40.59 12.48
C LYS A 127 22.17 41.08 13.28
N GLU A 128 22.20 42.38 13.54
CA GLU A 128 23.30 43.01 14.26
C GLU A 128 23.53 42.34 15.63
N PRO A 129 24.76 41.92 15.97
CA PRO A 129 25.03 41.30 17.26
C PRO A 129 24.79 42.31 18.37
N VAL A 130 23.88 41.99 19.29
CA VAL A 130 23.71 42.80 20.50
C VAL A 130 24.89 42.50 21.42
N ILE A 131 25.93 43.33 21.36
CA ILE A 131 27.09 43.23 22.25
C ILE A 131 26.70 43.86 23.59
N HIS A 132 26.39 43.03 24.58
CA HIS A 132 26.32 43.49 25.96
C HIS A 132 27.74 43.55 26.53
N MET A 133 28.31 44.76 26.56
CA MET A 133 29.57 44.96 27.29
C MET A 133 29.29 44.93 28.80
N PRO A 134 30.14 44.26 29.61
CA PRO A 134 30.08 44.36 31.06
C PRO A 134 30.28 45.84 31.48
N GLY A 135 29.20 46.51 31.88
CA GLY A 135 29.23 47.92 32.29
C GLY A 135 28.30 48.88 31.54
N ASP A 136 27.49 48.42 30.57
CA ASP A 136 26.57 49.28 29.79
C ASP A 136 25.31 49.76 30.56
N GLY A 137 25.44 49.88 31.89
CA GLY A 137 24.51 50.60 32.75
C GLY A 137 24.80 52.10 32.66
N GLY A 138 24.15 52.76 31.70
CA GLY A 138 24.18 54.22 31.57
C GLY A 138 23.85 54.90 32.90
N GLY A 139 24.84 55.61 33.46
CA GLY A 139 24.67 56.40 34.66
C GLY A 139 23.69 57.54 34.47
N LYS A 140 22.75 57.69 35.41
CA LYS A 140 22.18 58.97 35.81
C LYS A 140 22.13 59.00 37.32
N GLY A 141 22.83 59.97 37.89
CA GLY A 141 22.97 60.15 39.33
C GLY A 141 21.70 60.71 39.97
N ASP A 142 21.38 60.17 41.14
CA ASP A 142 20.50 60.79 42.12
C ASP A 142 21.37 61.44 43.20
N ALA A 143 21.61 62.73 43.03
CA ALA A 143 22.07 63.62 44.08
C ALA A 143 21.20 64.88 44.06
N LYS A 144 19.99 64.77 44.62
CA LYS A 144 19.36 65.68 45.60
C LYS A 144 17.87 65.37 45.74
#